data_AF-A0A1G0AHF4-F1
#
_entry.id   AF-A0A1G0AHF4-F1
#
_cell.length_a   1.000
_cell.length_b   1.000
_cell.length_c   1.000
_cell.angle_alpha   90.00
_cell.angle_beta   90.00
_cell.angle_gamma   90.00
#
_symmetry.space_group_name_H-M   'P 1'
#
loop_
_entity.id
_entity.type
_entity.pdbx_description
1 polymer ?
#
loop_
_entity_poly.entity_id
_entity_poly.type
_entity_poly.pdbx_seq_one_letter_code
_entity_poly.pdbx_strand_id
1 'polypeptide(L)'
;MTMEPSGRNVLGIVIAAAVLLTTAQVLGLIPGVVGAGTELVATRLAGELPVTDPTSASWVGAAPLEVPLSGQTSVTPSNPVPSVDALEVRALVNATHFALRIAWDDETKDNRTTEVGEFRDAVAFQVAPPSQLPNLCMGAAGARMHIMQWKADWQADIEEGFWDLQDAFPNFWVDYYPYAIGEPPYTVPDAFPENASVYLVGYEVGNPFSQPLKVSPVEDAVADGFYTIATQPNQSALGRGVWDAGRWSVVISRLRDTGDPMDTPIAHGDIVAFAVWDGASGDVGARKSVSTWLTLSLGSGFEAQDPVLRLAAMTAVALVAAVALVLVWRRMKKPRGGSGGT
;
A
#
# COMPACT_ATOMS: atom_id res chain seq x y z
N MET A 1 -36.68 48.80 -25.08
CA MET A 1 -36.35 47.84 -26.15
C MET A 1 -35.04 47.15 -25.75
N THR A 2 -35.16 46.12 -24.92
CA THR A 2 -34.02 45.33 -24.43
C THR A 2 -33.73 44.25 -25.47
N MET A 3 -32.62 44.40 -26.19
CA MET A 3 -32.15 43.40 -27.15
C MET A 3 -31.74 42.13 -26.38
N GLU A 4 -32.47 41.04 -26.56
CA GLU A 4 -31.96 39.72 -26.18
C GLU A 4 -30.77 39.36 -27.07
N PRO A 5 -29.64 38.90 -26.50
CA PRO A 5 -28.52 38.44 -27.29
C PRO A 5 -28.92 37.16 -28.04
N SER A 6 -28.80 37.17 -29.38
CA SER A 6 -29.07 35.98 -30.19
C SER A 6 -28.19 34.81 -29.73
N GLY A 7 -28.72 33.58 -29.72
CA GLY A 7 -27.99 32.40 -29.22
C GLY A 7 -26.62 32.15 -29.86
N ARG A 8 -26.34 32.74 -31.04
CA ARG A 8 -25.02 32.73 -31.69
C ARG A 8 -23.97 33.57 -30.95
N ASN A 9 -24.38 34.67 -30.31
CA ASN A 9 -23.50 35.53 -29.53
C ASN A 9 -23.14 34.85 -28.20
N VAL A 10 -24.10 34.16 -27.59
CA VAL A 10 -23.88 33.37 -26.36
C VAL A 10 -22.92 32.21 -26.64
N LEU A 11 -23.14 31.48 -27.74
CA LEU A 11 -22.24 30.38 -28.13
C LEU A 11 -20.81 30.86 -28.42
N GLY A 12 -20.66 32.03 -29.08
CA GLY A 12 -19.35 32.62 -29.34
C GLY A 12 -18.60 33.02 -28.05
N ILE A 13 -19.32 33.56 -27.07
CA ILE A 13 -18.73 33.92 -25.76
C ILE A 13 -18.30 32.67 -24.98
N VAL A 14 -19.10 31.60 -24.99
CA VAL A 14 -18.77 30.35 -24.30
C VAL A 14 -17.53 29.69 -24.91
N ILE A 15 -17.43 29.66 -26.24
CA ILE A 15 -16.25 29.10 -26.92
C ILE A 15 -15.00 29.94 -26.62
N ALA A 16 -15.11 31.27 -26.67
CA ALA A 16 -13.99 32.16 -26.36
C ALA A 16 -13.50 31.99 -24.91
N ALA A 17 -14.42 31.84 -23.95
CA ALA A 17 -14.10 31.59 -22.55
C ALA A 17 -13.41 30.23 -22.34
N ALA A 18 -13.92 29.17 -23.00
CA ALA A 18 -13.32 27.83 -22.93
C ALA A 18 -11.89 27.81 -23.49
N VAL A 19 -11.65 28.47 -24.64
CA VAL A 19 -10.31 28.58 -25.22
C VAL A 19 -9.38 29.35 -24.29
N LEU A 20 -9.82 30.49 -23.73
CA LEU A 20 -9.06 31.29 -22.77
C LEU A 20 -8.64 30.49 -21.53
N LEU A 21 -9.59 29.75 -20.93
CA LEU A 21 -9.34 28.86 -19.79
C LEU A 21 -8.30 27.79 -20.12
N THR A 22 -8.44 27.15 -21.28
CA THR A 22 -7.51 26.09 -21.72
C THR A 22 -6.11 26.66 -21.96
N THR A 23 -6.00 27.82 -22.62
CA THR A 23 -4.70 28.50 -22.80
C THR A 23 -4.07 28.97 -21.50
N ALA A 24 -4.86 29.47 -20.55
CA ALA A 24 -4.35 29.88 -19.24
C ALA A 24 -3.81 28.68 -18.44
N GLN A 25 -4.43 27.51 -18.58
CA GLN A 25 -3.95 26.26 -17.97
C GLN A 25 -2.67 25.74 -18.64
N VAL A 26 -2.56 25.80 -19.97
CA VAL A 26 -1.33 25.44 -20.71
C VAL A 26 -0.16 26.38 -20.38
N LEU A 27 -0.44 27.66 -20.12
CA LEU A 27 0.55 28.66 -19.72
C LEU A 27 0.89 28.66 -18.23
N GLY A 28 0.31 27.75 -17.43
CA GLY A 28 0.58 27.66 -15.99
C GLY A 28 0.06 28.83 -15.16
N LEU A 29 -0.86 29.63 -15.70
CA LEU A 29 -1.47 30.78 -15.02
C LEU A 29 -2.62 30.36 -14.08
N ILE A 30 -3.11 29.13 -14.23
CA ILE A 30 -4.10 28.50 -13.35
C ILE A 30 -3.44 27.24 -12.77
N PRO A 31 -3.36 27.09 -11.44
CA PRO A 31 -2.89 25.85 -10.83
C PRO A 31 -3.77 24.68 -11.29
N GLY A 32 -3.14 23.61 -11.77
CA GLY A 32 -3.86 22.41 -12.17
C GLY A 32 -4.61 21.84 -10.97
N VAL A 33 -5.91 21.59 -11.14
CA VAL A 33 -6.64 20.72 -10.21
C VAL A 33 -6.09 19.32 -10.43
N VAL A 34 -5.25 18.85 -9.52
CA VAL A 34 -4.85 17.44 -9.47
C VAL A 34 -6.07 16.70 -8.94
N GLY A 35 -6.78 15.98 -9.81
CA GLY A 35 -7.81 15.06 -9.36
C GLY A 35 -7.16 13.96 -8.52
N ALA A 36 -7.86 13.49 -7.48
CA ALA A 36 -7.45 12.31 -6.72
C ALA A 36 -7.17 11.15 -7.70
N GLY A 37 -5.91 10.70 -7.75
CA GLY A 37 -5.53 9.59 -8.60
C GLY A 37 -6.15 8.31 -8.07
N THR A 38 -6.84 7.54 -8.92
CA THR A 38 -7.34 6.20 -8.57
C THR A 38 -6.30 5.12 -8.83
N GLU A 39 -5.08 5.50 -9.21
CA GLU A 39 -4.00 4.61 -9.64
C GLU A 39 -2.73 4.89 -8.84
N LEU A 40 -2.21 3.88 -8.14
CA LEU A 40 -0.93 3.91 -7.45
C LEU A 40 0.15 3.38 -8.37
N VAL A 41 1.03 4.25 -8.85
CA VAL A 41 2.10 3.87 -9.79
C VAL A 41 3.40 3.54 -9.04
N ALA A 42 3.80 2.27 -9.07
CA ALA A 42 5.07 1.80 -8.54
C ALA A 42 6.20 2.14 -9.50
N THR A 43 7.12 2.99 -9.04
CA THR A 43 8.29 3.40 -9.80
C THR A 43 9.34 2.29 -9.78
N ARG A 44 9.85 1.92 -10.96
CA ARG A 44 10.84 0.86 -11.09
C ARG A 44 12.20 1.34 -10.62
N LEU A 45 12.81 0.61 -9.69
CA LEU A 45 14.19 0.80 -9.27
C LEU A 45 15.02 -0.42 -9.68
N ALA A 46 16.15 -0.21 -10.34
CA ALA A 46 17.00 -1.31 -10.80
C ALA A 46 17.81 -1.97 -9.66
N GLY A 47 18.07 -1.22 -8.59
CA GLY A 47 18.84 -1.68 -7.43
C GLY A 47 17.97 -2.19 -6.27
N GLU A 48 18.57 -2.16 -5.09
CA GLU A 48 17.91 -2.50 -3.83
C GLU A 48 16.84 -1.47 -3.47
N LEU A 49 15.72 -1.96 -2.93
CA LEU A 49 14.67 -1.09 -2.40
C LEU A 49 15.03 -0.69 -0.95
N PRO A 50 14.66 0.52 -0.50
CA PRO A 50 14.82 0.92 0.89
C PRO A 50 13.78 0.20 1.79
N VAL A 51 14.03 -1.07 2.11
CA VAL A 51 13.07 -1.99 2.76
C VAL A 51 12.58 -1.54 4.15
N THR A 52 13.39 -0.75 4.88
CA THR A 52 13.11 -0.27 6.24
C THR A 52 13.55 1.18 6.47
N ASP A 53 13.84 1.92 5.39
CA ASP A 53 14.30 3.32 5.48
C ASP A 53 13.31 4.28 4.81
N PRO A 54 12.37 4.89 5.57
CA PRO A 54 11.46 5.90 5.05
C PRO A 54 12.13 7.22 4.65
N THR A 55 13.39 7.44 5.05
CA THR A 55 14.14 8.68 4.78
C THR A 55 15.06 8.56 3.56
N SER A 56 15.13 7.37 2.96
CA SER A 56 16.00 7.10 1.82
C SER A 56 15.73 8.04 0.64
N ALA A 57 16.82 8.53 0.02
CA ALA A 57 16.74 9.36 -1.19
C ALA A 57 16.09 8.64 -2.38
N SER A 58 16.03 7.31 -2.36
CA SER A 58 15.35 6.50 -3.39
C SER A 58 13.86 6.85 -3.56
N TRP A 59 13.22 7.39 -2.52
CA TRP A 59 11.83 7.81 -2.55
C TRP A 59 11.57 9.10 -3.36
N VAL A 60 12.60 9.94 -3.56
CA VAL A 60 12.46 11.23 -4.25
C VAL A 60 12.01 11.05 -5.70
N GLY A 61 12.47 9.99 -6.36
CA GLY A 61 12.10 9.66 -7.74
C GLY A 61 10.76 8.94 -7.88
N ALA A 62 10.16 8.48 -6.79
CA ALA A 62 8.87 7.78 -6.83
C ALA A 62 7.72 8.79 -6.92
N ALA A 63 6.75 8.54 -7.79
CA ALA A 63 5.57 9.39 -7.93
C ALA A 63 4.75 9.41 -6.62
N PRO A 64 4.52 10.59 -6.01
CA PRO A 64 3.61 10.70 -4.88
C PRO A 64 2.16 10.58 -5.35
N LEU A 65 1.37 9.85 -4.59
CA LEU A 65 -0.08 9.83 -4.69
C LEU A 65 -0.67 10.30 -3.36
N GLU A 66 -1.46 11.36 -3.42
CA GLU A 66 -2.30 11.76 -2.29
C GLU A 66 -3.58 10.92 -2.30
N VAL A 67 -3.78 10.14 -1.24
CA VAL A 67 -4.90 9.23 -1.07
C VAL A 67 -5.85 9.83 -0.03
N PRO A 68 -6.98 10.44 -0.45
CA PRO A 68 -7.96 10.96 0.50
C PRO A 68 -8.61 9.83 1.28
N LEU A 69 -8.86 10.10 2.56
CA LEU A 69 -9.45 9.14 3.47
C LEU A 69 -10.87 9.55 3.88
N SER A 70 -11.60 8.57 4.37
CA SER A 70 -12.96 8.71 4.90
C SER A 70 -13.10 7.85 6.14
N GLY A 71 -14.01 8.24 7.04
CA GLY A 71 -14.30 7.44 8.23
C GLY A 71 -14.95 6.10 7.86
N GLN A 72 -14.52 5.01 8.49
CA GLN A 72 -15.21 3.74 8.35
C GLN A 72 -16.57 3.78 9.08
N THR A 73 -17.66 3.55 8.34
CA THR A 73 -19.02 3.56 8.90
C THR A 73 -19.77 2.24 8.78
N SER A 74 -19.19 1.22 8.16
CA SER A 74 -19.89 -0.03 7.85
C SER A 74 -19.97 -1.00 9.04
N VAL A 75 -19.10 -0.85 10.04
CA VAL A 75 -18.97 -1.78 11.18
C VAL A 75 -18.84 -0.97 12.48
N THR A 76 -19.55 -1.37 13.52
CA THR A 76 -19.40 -0.78 14.85
C THR A 76 -18.21 -1.39 15.60
N PRO A 77 -17.48 -0.61 16.40
CA PRO A 77 -17.60 0.84 16.59
C PRO A 77 -17.11 1.61 15.33
N SER A 78 -17.90 2.58 14.88
CA SER A 78 -17.60 3.39 13.70
C SER A 78 -17.19 4.81 14.09
N ASN A 79 -16.37 5.44 13.25
CA ASN A 79 -16.04 6.86 13.34
C ASN A 79 -16.31 7.50 11.96
N PRO A 80 -17.39 8.28 11.79
CA PRO A 80 -17.75 8.84 10.49
C PRO A 80 -16.83 9.99 10.05
N VAL A 81 -16.18 10.66 11.01
CA VAL A 81 -15.19 11.70 10.73
C VAL A 81 -13.82 11.02 10.73
N PRO A 82 -13.04 11.08 9.63
CA PRO A 82 -11.69 10.53 9.64
C PRO A 82 -10.84 11.30 10.66
N SER A 83 -10.02 10.57 11.41
CA SER A 83 -8.95 11.11 12.26
C SER A 83 -7.79 11.67 11.43
N VAL A 84 -7.55 11.07 10.26
CA VAL A 84 -6.51 11.46 9.30
C VAL A 84 -7.17 11.69 7.95
N ASP A 85 -7.01 12.87 7.38
CA ASP A 85 -7.71 13.28 6.15
C ASP A 85 -7.15 12.65 4.88
N ALA A 86 -5.84 12.42 4.81
CA ALA A 86 -5.17 11.89 3.62
C ALA A 86 -3.83 11.20 3.95
N LEU A 87 -3.39 10.32 3.05
CA LEU A 87 -2.06 9.73 3.05
C LEU A 87 -1.26 10.22 1.83
N GLU A 88 0.03 10.53 1.99
CA GLU A 88 0.97 10.55 0.87
C GLU A 88 1.58 9.15 0.71
N VAL A 89 1.28 8.50 -0.41
CA VAL A 89 1.79 7.15 -0.73
C VAL A 89 2.75 7.22 -1.91
N ARG A 90 3.91 6.55 -1.76
CA ARG A 90 4.86 6.30 -2.84
C ARG A 90 5.13 4.81 -2.93
N ALA A 91 5.23 4.29 -4.15
CA ALA A 91 5.51 2.88 -4.39
C ALA A 91 6.80 2.70 -5.21
N LEU A 92 7.63 1.75 -4.79
CA LEU A 92 8.82 1.31 -5.50
C LEU A 92 8.73 -0.18 -5.79
N VAL A 93 9.26 -0.59 -6.94
CA VAL A 93 9.29 -2.00 -7.34
C VAL A 93 10.59 -2.33 -8.04
N ASN A 94 11.14 -3.53 -7.80
CA ASN A 94 12.23 -4.06 -8.59
C ASN A 94 11.85 -5.45 -9.15
N ALA A 95 12.85 -6.26 -9.55
CA ALA A 95 12.59 -7.59 -10.10
C ALA A 95 11.92 -8.55 -9.11
N THR A 96 12.19 -8.40 -7.80
CA THR A 96 11.80 -9.37 -6.77
C THR A 96 11.02 -8.78 -5.61
N HIS A 97 11.13 -7.48 -5.35
CA HIS A 97 10.57 -6.80 -4.20
C HIS A 97 9.62 -5.67 -4.60
N PHE A 98 8.72 -5.36 -3.67
CA PHE A 98 7.81 -4.23 -3.69
C PHE A 98 7.92 -3.50 -2.35
N ALA A 99 7.89 -2.17 -2.38
CA ALA A 99 7.95 -1.34 -1.18
C ALA A 99 7.02 -0.14 -1.31
N LEU A 100 6.36 0.19 -0.22
CA LEU A 100 5.53 1.37 -0.04
C LEU A 100 6.18 2.29 0.97
N ARG A 101 6.15 3.60 0.72
CA ARG A 101 6.33 4.62 1.73
C ARG A 101 5.01 5.34 1.91
N ILE A 102 4.50 5.34 3.12
CA ILE A 102 3.21 5.92 3.49
C ILE A 102 3.49 6.99 4.55
N ALA A 103 3.00 8.21 4.32
CA ALA A 103 3.17 9.32 5.25
C ALA A 103 1.85 10.03 5.52
N TRP A 104 1.67 10.48 6.77
CA TRP A 104 0.51 11.24 7.21
C TRP A 104 0.89 12.18 8.35
N ASP A 105 0.12 13.25 8.52
CA ASP A 105 0.27 14.19 9.63
C ASP A 105 -0.37 13.63 10.89
N ASP A 106 0.35 13.72 12.00
CA ASP A 106 0.00 13.14 13.28
C ASP A 106 0.77 13.87 14.40
N GLU A 107 0.06 14.69 15.19
CA GLU A 107 0.70 15.54 16.20
C GLU A 107 1.28 14.72 17.36
N THR A 108 0.83 13.47 17.54
CA THR A 108 1.26 12.56 18.59
C THR A 108 2.08 11.41 18.02
N LYS A 109 2.82 10.76 18.92
CA LYS A 109 3.59 9.56 18.62
C LYS A 109 3.08 8.46 19.54
N ASP A 110 1.95 7.87 19.19
CA ASP A 110 1.28 6.91 20.04
C ASP A 110 1.80 5.49 19.76
N ASN A 111 2.87 5.12 20.45
CA ASN A 111 3.56 3.85 20.27
C ASN A 111 3.45 2.90 21.46
N ARG A 112 2.41 3.05 22.29
CA ARG A 112 2.15 2.20 23.46
C ARG A 112 0.66 1.83 23.53
N THR A 113 0.36 0.68 24.14
CA THR A 113 -1.02 0.22 24.40
C THR A 113 -1.17 -0.47 25.75
N THR A 114 -0.39 -0.03 26.74
CA THR A 114 -0.25 -0.75 28.01
C THR A 114 -1.15 -0.14 29.07
N GLU A 115 -1.35 1.18 29.04
CA GLU A 115 -2.28 1.86 29.93
C GLU A 115 -3.71 1.85 29.37
N VAL A 116 -4.68 2.03 30.29
CA VAL A 116 -6.09 2.12 29.92
C VAL A 116 -6.32 3.41 29.13
N GLY A 117 -6.83 3.26 27.91
CA GLY A 117 -7.11 4.39 27.02
C GLY A 117 -5.95 4.74 26.07
N GLU A 118 -4.83 4.01 26.14
CA GLU A 118 -3.80 4.08 25.11
C GLU A 118 -4.18 3.26 23.89
N PHE A 119 -4.04 3.88 22.73
CA PHE A 119 -4.17 3.24 21.43
C PHE A 119 -2.94 3.56 20.61
N ARG A 120 -2.60 2.66 19.67
CA ARG A 120 -1.40 2.78 18.85
C ARG A 120 -1.71 3.53 17.55
N ASP A 121 -0.71 4.22 17.04
CA ASP A 121 -0.66 4.58 15.64
C ASP A 121 -0.41 3.33 14.80
N ALA A 122 -1.11 3.24 13.68
CA ALA A 122 -0.95 2.13 12.75
C ALA A 122 -1.33 2.52 11.33
N VAL A 123 -0.73 1.85 10.36
CA VAL A 123 -1.13 1.96 8.95
C VAL A 123 -1.15 0.60 8.29
N ALA A 124 -2.19 0.35 7.50
CA ALA A 124 -2.39 -0.89 6.78
C ALA A 124 -2.45 -0.65 5.27
N PHE A 125 -1.90 -1.61 4.55
CA PHE A 125 -2.03 -1.78 3.11
C PHE A 125 -2.68 -3.14 2.86
N GLN A 126 -3.78 -3.17 2.11
CA GLN A 126 -4.39 -4.41 1.65
C GLN A 126 -4.30 -4.54 0.13
N VAL A 127 -4.15 -5.77 -0.35
CA VAL A 127 -4.03 -6.10 -1.77
C VAL A 127 -4.81 -7.37 -2.12
N ALA A 128 -5.40 -7.37 -3.31
CA ALA A 128 -6.01 -8.54 -3.92
C ALA A 128 -5.89 -8.49 -5.46
N PRO A 129 -6.00 -9.62 -6.15
CA PRO A 129 -6.03 -9.64 -7.61
C PRO A 129 -7.22 -8.85 -8.19
N PRO A 130 -7.14 -8.38 -9.45
CA PRO A 130 -8.26 -7.71 -10.13
C PRO A 130 -9.44 -8.67 -10.30
N SER A 131 -10.39 -8.59 -9.38
CA SER A 131 -11.62 -9.38 -9.36
C SER A 131 -12.81 -8.46 -9.07
N GLN A 132 -14.01 -9.01 -8.91
CA GLN A 132 -15.15 -8.21 -8.48
C GLN A 132 -14.79 -7.54 -7.14
N LEU A 133 -14.75 -6.20 -7.13
CA LEU A 133 -14.32 -5.40 -5.98
C LEU A 133 -15.02 -5.91 -4.72
N PRO A 134 -14.30 -6.56 -3.80
CA PRO A 134 -14.92 -7.07 -2.60
C PRO A 134 -15.22 -5.91 -1.65
N ASN A 135 -15.77 -6.22 -0.47
CA ASN A 135 -15.95 -5.17 0.52
C ASN A 135 -14.59 -4.49 0.79
N LEU A 136 -14.57 -3.16 0.67
CA LEU A 136 -13.39 -2.34 0.96
C LEU A 136 -12.82 -2.67 2.34
N CYS A 137 -13.68 -2.93 3.31
CA CYS A 137 -13.26 -3.40 4.62
C CYS A 137 -13.02 -4.91 4.59
N MET A 138 -11.80 -5.29 4.16
CA MET A 138 -11.22 -6.61 4.42
C MET A 138 -11.86 -7.77 3.65
N GLY A 139 -12.48 -7.51 2.51
CA GLY A 139 -12.89 -8.57 1.59
C GLY A 139 -14.29 -9.14 1.85
N ALA A 140 -14.53 -10.33 1.31
CA ALA A 140 -15.74 -11.13 1.57
C ALA A 140 -15.43 -12.62 1.35
N ALA A 141 -16.37 -13.50 1.67
CA ALA A 141 -16.22 -14.93 1.39
C ALA A 141 -15.97 -15.17 -0.10
N GLY A 142 -14.86 -15.82 -0.43
CA GLY A 142 -14.41 -16.05 -1.82
C GLY A 142 -13.67 -14.88 -2.47
N ALA A 143 -13.49 -13.77 -1.76
CA ALA A 143 -12.71 -12.62 -2.18
C ALA A 143 -11.82 -12.14 -1.03
N ARG A 144 -10.79 -12.95 -0.78
CA ARG A 144 -9.78 -12.76 0.26
C ARG A 144 -8.94 -11.51 0.02
N MET A 145 -8.61 -10.81 1.09
CA MET A 145 -7.61 -9.75 1.10
C MET A 145 -6.34 -10.23 1.81
N HIS A 146 -5.18 -9.91 1.24
CA HIS A 146 -3.91 -9.94 1.96
C HIS A 146 -3.66 -8.55 2.56
N ILE A 147 -3.37 -8.49 3.86
CA ILE A 147 -3.29 -7.26 4.65
C ILE A 147 -1.93 -7.22 5.34
N MET A 148 -1.20 -6.15 5.14
CA MET A 148 0.03 -5.83 5.87
C MET A 148 -0.22 -4.60 6.72
N GLN A 149 -0.10 -4.71 8.04
CA GLN A 149 -0.37 -3.62 8.98
C GLN A 149 0.84 -3.33 9.86
N TRP A 150 1.48 -2.19 9.62
CA TRP A 150 2.49 -1.65 10.53
C TRP A 150 1.83 -1.12 11.81
N LYS A 151 2.47 -1.37 12.95
CA LYS A 151 2.01 -0.93 14.28
C LYS A 151 3.15 -0.27 15.05
N ALA A 152 2.90 0.93 15.56
CA ALA A 152 3.91 1.73 16.25
C ALA A 152 4.43 1.06 17.53
N ASP A 153 3.56 0.41 18.31
CA ASP A 153 3.93 -0.29 19.53
C ASP A 153 4.74 -1.57 19.26
N TRP A 154 4.41 -2.31 18.20
CA TRP A 154 5.21 -3.47 17.80
C TRP A 154 6.62 -3.05 17.41
N GLN A 155 6.77 -1.89 16.77
CA GLN A 155 8.10 -1.34 16.49
C GLN A 155 8.81 -0.91 17.77
N ALA A 156 8.11 -0.21 18.67
CA ALA A 156 8.69 0.21 19.94
C ALA A 156 9.16 -0.99 20.77
N ASP A 157 8.42 -2.09 20.79
CA ASP A 157 8.84 -3.34 21.44
C ASP A 157 10.14 -3.91 20.85
N ILE A 158 10.31 -3.82 19.52
CA ILE A 158 11.51 -4.30 18.82
C ILE A 158 12.71 -3.37 19.06
N GLU A 159 12.51 -2.05 19.03
CA GLU A 159 13.57 -1.06 19.10
C GLU A 159 13.97 -0.71 20.54
N GLU A 160 13.02 -0.71 21.47
CA GLU A 160 13.17 -0.24 22.86
C GLU A 160 13.03 -1.37 23.89
N GLY A 161 12.57 -2.56 23.49
CA GLY A 161 12.24 -3.68 24.36
C GLY A 161 10.75 -3.74 24.69
N PHE A 162 10.27 -4.95 25.04
CA PHE A 162 8.86 -5.20 25.34
C PHE A 162 8.41 -4.37 26.54
N TRP A 163 7.37 -3.55 26.34
CA TRP A 163 6.86 -2.63 27.37
C TRP A 163 5.64 -3.22 28.08
N ASP A 164 5.83 -3.62 29.32
CA ASP A 164 4.81 -4.30 30.12
C ASP A 164 4.27 -3.40 31.25
N LEU A 165 3.33 -3.91 32.04
CA LEU A 165 2.68 -3.20 33.14
C LEU A 165 3.68 -2.60 34.15
N GLN A 166 4.84 -3.24 34.33
CA GLN A 166 5.87 -2.79 35.28
C GLN A 166 6.60 -1.54 34.78
N ASP A 167 6.66 -1.33 33.46
CA ASP A 167 7.24 -0.15 32.84
C ASP A 167 6.27 1.04 32.90
N ALA A 168 4.99 0.80 32.60
CA ALA A 168 3.93 1.82 32.69
C ALA A 168 3.64 2.22 34.15
N PHE A 169 3.65 1.25 35.06
CA PHE A 169 3.33 1.45 36.47
C PHE A 169 4.54 1.06 37.34
N PRO A 170 5.53 1.94 37.56
CA PRO A 170 6.77 1.60 38.26
C PRO A 170 6.59 1.25 39.75
N ASN A 171 5.41 1.51 40.31
CA ASN A 171 5.02 1.10 41.66
C ASN A 171 4.12 -0.15 41.68
N PHE A 172 3.86 -0.75 40.52
CA PHE A 172 3.16 -2.02 40.42
C PHE A 172 4.06 -3.14 40.94
N TRP A 173 3.48 -4.01 41.78
CA TRP A 173 4.21 -5.08 42.43
C TRP A 173 3.38 -6.36 42.42
N VAL A 174 4.04 -7.47 42.10
CA VAL A 174 3.48 -8.81 42.22
C VAL A 174 4.33 -9.58 43.21
N ASP A 175 3.76 -9.88 44.38
CA ASP A 175 4.49 -10.56 45.46
C ASP A 175 4.98 -11.96 45.06
N TYR A 176 4.23 -12.63 44.19
CA TYR A 176 4.53 -13.99 43.75
C TYR A 176 3.87 -14.29 42.41
N TYR A 177 4.65 -14.87 41.49
CA TYR A 177 4.14 -15.41 40.24
C TYR A 177 4.51 -16.91 40.14
N PRO A 178 3.56 -17.82 39.86
CA PRO A 178 3.84 -19.26 39.79
C PRO A 178 4.99 -19.61 38.85
N TYR A 179 6.01 -20.27 39.40
CA TYR A 179 7.19 -20.79 38.69
C TYR A 179 8.07 -19.76 37.96
N ALA A 180 7.80 -18.46 38.11
CA ALA A 180 8.70 -17.42 37.61
C ALA A 180 10.08 -17.52 38.29
N ILE A 181 11.12 -17.20 37.53
CA ILE A 181 12.51 -17.26 37.99
C ILE A 181 12.96 -15.85 38.40
N GLY A 182 13.64 -15.75 39.53
CA GLY A 182 14.17 -14.49 40.07
C GLY A 182 13.26 -13.88 41.12
N GLU A 183 13.41 -12.57 41.32
CA GLU A 183 12.63 -11.77 42.26
C GLU A 183 11.83 -10.71 41.48
N PRO A 184 10.64 -10.31 41.94
CA PRO A 184 9.90 -9.21 41.35
C PRO A 184 10.72 -7.91 41.36
N PRO A 185 10.58 -7.02 40.35
CA PRO A 185 9.67 -7.15 39.19
C PRO A 185 10.11 -8.21 38.17
N TYR A 186 9.17 -9.07 37.74
CA TYR A 186 9.43 -10.17 36.81
C TYR A 186 9.33 -9.71 35.36
N THR A 187 10.40 -9.80 34.58
CA THR A 187 10.41 -9.35 33.18
C THR A 187 10.04 -10.47 32.20
N VAL A 188 9.16 -10.17 31.23
CA VAL A 188 8.79 -11.11 30.16
C VAL A 188 9.72 -10.92 28.96
N PRO A 189 10.27 -11.98 28.32
CA PRO A 189 10.07 -13.41 28.63
C PRO A 189 11.09 -13.98 29.63
N ASP A 190 12.13 -13.24 30.01
CA ASP A 190 13.30 -13.76 30.72
C ASP A 190 13.00 -14.46 32.06
N ALA A 191 12.03 -13.94 32.81
CA ALA A 191 11.60 -14.51 34.10
C ALA A 191 10.60 -15.67 33.96
N PHE A 192 10.12 -15.97 32.74
CA PHE A 192 9.00 -16.89 32.49
C PHE A 192 9.42 -18.08 31.62
N PRO A 193 10.06 -19.11 32.20
CA PRO A 193 10.30 -20.39 31.50
C PRO A 193 8.98 -21.08 31.10
N GLU A 194 9.06 -22.15 30.31
CA GLU A 194 7.89 -22.88 29.76
C GLU A 194 6.83 -23.25 30.82
N ASN A 195 7.23 -23.67 32.02
CA ASN A 195 6.30 -24.01 33.10
C ASN A 195 5.66 -22.79 33.80
N ALA A 196 6.21 -21.59 33.61
CA ALA A 196 5.65 -20.32 34.08
C ALA A 196 4.84 -19.61 32.98
N SER A 197 5.23 -19.74 31.71
CA SER A 197 4.55 -19.11 30.57
C SER A 197 3.11 -19.60 30.40
N VAL A 198 2.77 -20.82 30.86
CA VAL A 198 1.39 -21.34 30.86
C VAL A 198 0.38 -20.45 31.61
N TYR A 199 0.85 -19.59 32.53
CA TYR A 199 0.01 -18.63 33.25
C TYR A 199 -0.12 -17.29 32.50
N LEU A 200 0.75 -17.03 31.52
CA LEU A 200 0.64 -15.97 30.54
C LEU A 200 -0.12 -16.47 29.30
N VAL A 201 -1.41 -16.80 29.48
CA VAL A 201 -2.19 -17.57 28.49
C VAL A 201 -2.14 -16.98 27.08
N GLY A 202 -2.19 -15.66 26.92
CA GLY A 202 -2.08 -15.02 25.61
C GLY A 202 -0.73 -15.27 24.94
N TYR A 203 0.37 -15.19 25.70
CA TYR A 203 1.70 -15.51 25.22
C TYR A 203 1.79 -17.01 24.84
N GLU A 204 1.32 -17.89 25.73
CA GLU A 204 1.37 -19.35 25.56
C GLU A 204 0.61 -19.86 24.32
N VAL A 205 -0.59 -19.31 24.06
CA VAL A 205 -1.39 -19.73 22.90
C VAL A 205 -0.97 -19.05 21.59
N GLY A 206 0.12 -18.28 21.61
CA GLY A 206 0.65 -17.64 20.41
C GLY A 206 -0.14 -16.39 19.97
N ASN A 207 -0.88 -15.72 20.87
CA ASN A 207 -1.55 -14.46 20.51
C ASN A 207 -0.50 -13.43 20.07
N PRO A 208 -0.54 -12.92 18.82
CA PRO A 208 0.47 -11.99 18.30
C PRO A 208 0.66 -10.73 19.13
N PHE A 209 -0.42 -10.22 19.75
CA PHE A 209 -0.36 -9.04 20.62
C PHE A 209 0.36 -9.30 21.94
N SER A 210 0.29 -10.53 22.44
CA SER A 210 0.91 -10.95 23.71
C SER A 210 2.31 -11.50 23.53
N GLN A 211 2.83 -11.58 22.30
CA GLN A 211 4.20 -12.03 22.06
C GLN A 211 5.20 -10.93 22.47
N PRO A 212 6.11 -11.21 23.42
CA PRO A 212 7.12 -10.24 23.85
C PRO A 212 8.22 -10.07 22.80
N LEU A 213 8.43 -11.09 21.96
CA LEU A 213 9.42 -11.08 20.89
C LEU A 213 8.70 -11.01 19.55
N LYS A 214 8.82 -9.87 18.89
CA LYS A 214 8.25 -9.62 17.56
C LYS A 214 9.38 -9.62 16.53
N VAL A 215 9.15 -10.27 15.40
CA VAL A 215 10.15 -10.38 14.32
C VAL A 215 10.05 -9.24 13.29
N SER A 216 8.88 -8.59 13.21
CA SER A 216 8.60 -7.48 12.32
C SER A 216 7.57 -6.55 12.99
N PRO A 217 7.65 -5.23 12.80
CA PRO A 217 6.61 -4.31 13.23
C PRO A 217 5.37 -4.33 12.32
N VAL A 218 5.43 -5.08 11.21
CA VAL A 218 4.33 -5.26 10.27
C VAL A 218 3.67 -6.60 10.54
N GLU A 219 2.38 -6.59 10.86
CA GLU A 219 1.57 -7.80 10.88
C GLU A 219 1.22 -8.21 9.45
N ASP A 220 1.51 -9.46 9.11
CA ASP A 220 1.09 -10.10 7.87
C ASP A 220 -0.18 -10.92 8.15
N ALA A 221 -1.30 -10.57 7.52
CA ALA A 221 -2.61 -11.09 7.83
C ALA A 221 -3.47 -11.32 6.58
N VAL A 222 -4.49 -12.17 6.70
CA VAL A 222 -5.50 -12.37 5.66
C VAL A 222 -6.89 -12.15 6.22
N ALA A 223 -7.84 -11.78 5.36
CA ALA A 223 -9.24 -11.68 5.73
C ALA A 223 -10.17 -12.05 4.56
N ASP A 224 -11.27 -12.74 4.86
CA ASP A 224 -12.37 -13.08 3.96
C ASP A 224 -13.64 -12.27 4.33
N GLY A 225 -13.46 -11.04 4.79
CA GLY A 225 -14.48 -10.15 5.31
C GLY A 225 -14.13 -9.56 6.67
N PHE A 226 -14.85 -8.50 7.05
CA PHE A 226 -14.80 -7.96 8.40
C PHE A 226 -15.08 -9.07 9.44
N TYR A 227 -14.41 -9.01 10.60
CA TYR A 227 -14.37 -10.05 11.65
C TYR A 227 -13.57 -11.33 11.37
N THR A 228 -12.97 -11.49 10.18
CA THR A 228 -12.23 -12.73 9.82
C THR A 228 -10.73 -12.55 9.73
N ILE A 229 -10.20 -11.36 10.09
CA ILE A 229 -8.76 -11.12 10.03
C ILE A 229 -8.01 -12.09 10.93
N ALA A 230 -6.99 -12.70 10.37
CA ALA A 230 -6.11 -13.60 11.07
C ALA A 230 -4.66 -13.34 10.63
N THR A 231 -3.78 -13.23 11.62
CA THR A 231 -2.33 -13.20 11.41
C THR A 231 -1.89 -14.50 10.75
N GLN A 232 -1.03 -14.37 9.74
CA GLN A 232 -0.44 -15.51 9.06
C GLN A 232 0.68 -16.13 9.90
N PRO A 233 0.88 -17.46 9.83
CA PRO A 233 2.00 -18.11 10.50
C PRO A 233 3.35 -17.72 9.86
N ASN A 234 3.35 -17.44 8.56
CA ASN A 234 4.52 -17.02 7.81
C ASN A 234 4.53 -15.50 7.72
N GLN A 235 5.55 -14.88 8.30
CA GLN A 235 5.76 -13.44 8.25
C GLN A 235 6.67 -13.10 7.08
N SER A 236 6.14 -12.42 6.05
CA SER A 236 6.90 -12.02 4.87
C SER A 236 7.15 -10.51 4.79
N ALA A 237 6.38 -9.73 5.55
CA ALA A 237 6.39 -8.28 5.48
C ALA A 237 7.39 -7.68 6.46
N LEU A 238 8.18 -6.74 5.95
CA LEU A 238 9.10 -5.91 6.71
C LEU A 238 8.58 -4.48 6.72
N GLY A 239 8.99 -3.72 7.72
CA GLY A 239 8.70 -2.30 7.73
C GLY A 239 9.38 -1.56 8.85
N ARG A 240 9.27 -0.23 8.79
CA ARG A 240 9.72 0.68 9.83
C ARG A 240 9.08 2.05 9.64
N GLY A 241 8.59 2.62 10.72
CA GLY A 241 8.09 3.98 10.84
C GLY A 241 9.13 4.90 11.45
N VAL A 242 9.15 6.14 10.98
CA VAL A 242 9.84 7.26 11.61
C VAL A 242 8.80 8.35 11.86
N TRP A 243 8.69 8.78 13.11
CA TRP A 243 7.92 9.96 13.48
C TRP A 243 8.89 11.13 13.64
N ASP A 244 8.64 12.21 12.91
CA ASP A 244 9.44 13.44 12.99
C ASP A 244 8.52 14.65 12.83
N ALA A 245 8.59 15.58 13.79
CA ALA A 245 7.90 16.87 13.77
C ALA A 245 6.40 16.82 13.42
N GLY A 246 5.65 15.90 14.04
CA GLY A 246 4.20 15.79 13.84
C GLY A 246 3.80 15.05 12.56
N ARG A 247 4.67 14.19 12.04
CA ARG A 247 4.42 13.41 10.82
C ARG A 247 5.03 12.02 10.93
N TRP A 248 4.23 11.01 10.61
CA TRP A 248 4.72 9.66 10.39
C TRP A 248 5.21 9.46 8.95
N SER A 249 6.26 8.66 8.79
CA SER A 249 6.71 8.11 7.51
C SER A 249 7.04 6.64 7.71
N VAL A 250 6.24 5.76 7.12
CA VAL A 250 6.33 4.31 7.28
C VAL A 250 6.71 3.65 5.97
N VAL A 251 7.67 2.72 6.02
CA VAL A 251 7.90 1.76 4.94
C VAL A 251 7.24 0.44 5.27
N ILE A 252 6.54 -0.13 4.29
CA ILE A 252 6.13 -1.54 4.27
C ILE A 252 6.71 -2.17 3.01
N SER A 253 7.45 -3.27 3.13
CA SER A 253 8.07 -3.96 2.00
C SER A 253 7.99 -5.47 2.12
N ARG A 254 7.98 -6.15 0.97
CA ARG A 254 8.08 -7.62 0.88
C ARG A 254 8.54 -8.06 -0.50
N LEU A 255 8.80 -9.36 -0.63
CA LEU A 255 8.90 -10.00 -1.95
C LEU A 255 7.57 -9.84 -2.70
N ARG A 256 7.65 -9.66 -4.01
CA ARG A 256 6.48 -9.62 -4.89
C ARG A 256 5.77 -10.95 -4.95
N ASP A 257 6.54 -12.03 -4.97
CA ASP A 257 6.06 -13.39 -4.93
C ASP A 257 6.84 -14.10 -3.83
N THR A 258 6.15 -14.46 -2.75
CA THR A 258 6.71 -15.14 -1.59
C THR A 258 6.69 -16.67 -1.78
N GLY A 259 5.92 -17.16 -2.76
CA GLY A 259 5.61 -18.58 -2.92
C GLY A 259 4.62 -19.13 -1.89
N ASP A 260 4.14 -18.32 -0.94
CA ASP A 260 3.11 -18.72 0.01
C ASP A 260 1.72 -18.68 -0.66
N PRO A 261 0.95 -19.78 -0.67
CA PRO A 261 -0.40 -19.81 -1.22
C PRO A 261 -1.39 -18.84 -0.55
N MET A 262 -1.09 -18.38 0.66
CA MET A 262 -1.92 -17.44 1.41
C MET A 262 -1.66 -15.97 1.04
N ASP A 263 -0.49 -15.69 0.48
CA ASP A 263 -0.10 -14.36 0.04
C ASP A 263 -0.63 -14.09 -1.38
N THR A 264 -1.10 -12.86 -1.59
CA THR A 264 -1.37 -12.40 -2.96
C THR A 264 -0.06 -11.96 -3.59
N PRO A 265 0.36 -12.49 -4.76
CA PRO A 265 1.52 -11.95 -5.47
C PRO A 265 1.25 -10.52 -5.91
N ILE A 266 2.22 -9.61 -5.75
CA ILE A 266 2.12 -8.22 -6.20
C ILE A 266 2.30 -8.15 -7.73
N ALA A 267 1.23 -7.80 -8.42
CA ALA A 267 1.12 -7.72 -9.86
C ALA A 267 0.52 -6.40 -10.36
N HIS A 268 0.75 -6.11 -11.65
CA HIS A 268 0.10 -4.99 -12.31
C HIS A 268 -1.41 -5.25 -12.43
N GLY A 269 -2.23 -4.27 -12.04
CA GLY A 269 -3.68 -4.33 -12.09
C GLY A 269 -4.33 -4.79 -10.78
N ASP A 270 -3.55 -5.17 -9.77
CA ASP A 270 -4.08 -5.51 -8.45
C ASP A 270 -4.88 -4.34 -7.87
N ILE A 271 -5.87 -4.67 -7.05
CA ILE A 271 -6.64 -3.69 -6.31
C ILE A 271 -6.05 -3.53 -4.92
N VAL A 272 -5.92 -2.28 -4.48
CA VAL A 272 -5.33 -1.94 -3.19
C VAL A 272 -6.16 -0.91 -2.45
N ALA A 273 -6.06 -0.91 -1.13
CA ALA A 273 -6.59 0.14 -0.29
C ALA A 273 -5.75 0.30 0.98
N PHE A 274 -5.98 1.41 1.67
CA PHE A 274 -5.25 1.80 2.86
C PHE A 274 -6.21 2.03 4.03
N ALA A 275 -5.69 1.82 5.22
CA ALA A 275 -6.31 2.29 6.44
C ALA A 275 -5.26 2.83 7.40
N VAL A 276 -5.60 3.84 8.19
CA VAL A 276 -4.73 4.43 9.21
C VAL A 276 -5.51 4.62 10.50
N TRP A 277 -4.81 4.44 11.61
CA TRP A 277 -5.30 4.62 12.97
C TRP A 277 -4.42 5.66 13.65
N ASP A 278 -5.06 6.69 14.21
CA ASP A 278 -4.45 7.68 15.10
C ASP A 278 -4.81 7.31 16.55
N GLY A 279 -3.77 7.02 17.35
CA GLY A 279 -3.91 6.57 18.72
C GLY A 279 -4.58 7.61 19.63
N ALA A 280 -4.18 8.88 19.52
CA ALA A 280 -4.72 9.99 20.29
C ALA A 280 -6.20 10.29 19.96
N SER A 281 -6.63 10.04 18.73
CA SER A 281 -8.04 10.07 18.34
C SER A 281 -8.86 8.87 18.87
N GLY A 282 -8.19 7.90 19.49
CA GLY A 282 -8.80 6.69 20.03
C GLY A 282 -9.16 5.66 18.96
N ASP A 283 -8.51 5.72 17.79
CA ASP A 283 -8.75 4.75 16.73
C ASP A 283 -8.20 3.37 17.12
N VAL A 284 -9.02 2.34 16.90
CA VAL A 284 -8.65 0.94 17.13
C VAL A 284 -9.65 0.04 16.43
N GLY A 285 -9.18 -1.09 15.92
CA GLY A 285 -10.04 -2.07 15.27
C GLY A 285 -10.77 -1.45 14.07
N ALA A 286 -12.11 -1.35 14.15
CA ALA A 286 -12.94 -0.79 13.09
C ALA A 286 -12.98 0.76 13.06
N ARG A 287 -12.66 1.45 14.16
CA ARG A 287 -12.50 2.91 14.18
C ARG A 287 -11.17 3.25 13.54
N LYS A 288 -11.23 3.78 12.32
CA LYS A 288 -10.09 4.11 11.47
C LYS A 288 -10.51 4.96 10.29
N SER A 289 -9.52 5.59 9.68
CA SER A 289 -9.68 6.30 8.41
C SER A 289 -9.29 5.37 7.26
N VAL A 290 -10.14 5.26 6.23
CA VAL A 290 -9.98 4.31 5.11
C VAL A 290 -10.01 5.02 3.75
N SER A 291 -9.20 4.54 2.81
CA SER A 291 -9.20 5.02 1.42
C SER A 291 -10.33 4.40 0.60
N THR A 292 -10.55 4.89 -0.62
CA THR A 292 -11.27 4.12 -1.64
C THR A 292 -10.38 3.03 -2.24
N TRP A 293 -10.95 2.19 -3.11
CA TRP A 293 -10.16 1.29 -3.96
C TRP A 293 -9.25 2.09 -4.91
N LEU A 294 -8.02 1.61 -5.05
CA LEU A 294 -7.02 2.08 -5.98
C LEU A 294 -6.56 0.91 -6.84
N THR A 295 -6.12 1.18 -8.07
CA THR A 295 -5.46 0.18 -8.91
C THR A 295 -3.94 0.33 -8.79
N LEU A 296 -3.24 -0.78 -8.58
CA LEU A 296 -1.78 -0.82 -8.54
C LEU A 296 -1.23 -0.98 -9.96
N SER A 297 -0.37 -0.05 -10.34
CA SER A 297 0.30 -0.04 -11.63
C SER A 297 1.79 -0.25 -11.42
N LEU A 298 2.32 -1.38 -11.87
CA LEU A 298 3.76 -1.60 -11.88
C LEU A 298 4.30 -0.96 -13.16
N GLY A 299 5.23 0.00 -13.07
CA GLY A 299 5.72 0.76 -14.23
C GLY A 299 6.15 -0.11 -15.44
N SER A 300 6.25 0.51 -16.62
CA SER A 300 6.49 -0.17 -17.91
C SER A 300 7.51 -1.30 -17.82
N GLY A 301 7.13 -2.51 -18.26
CA GLY A 301 7.94 -3.73 -18.18
C GLY A 301 7.37 -4.83 -17.26
N PHE A 302 6.28 -4.53 -16.53
CA PHE A 302 5.54 -5.49 -15.71
C PHE A 302 4.09 -5.70 -16.18
N GLU A 303 3.71 -5.11 -17.31
CA GLU A 303 2.44 -5.40 -17.98
C GLU A 303 2.35 -6.91 -18.24
N ALA A 304 1.24 -7.52 -17.83
CA ALA A 304 0.91 -8.87 -18.25
C ALA A 304 0.93 -8.88 -19.78
N GLN A 305 1.77 -9.72 -20.39
CA GLN A 305 1.84 -9.80 -21.84
C GLN A 305 0.49 -10.30 -22.35
N ASP A 306 -0.35 -9.41 -22.89
CA ASP A 306 -1.64 -9.78 -23.46
C ASP A 306 -1.42 -10.80 -24.60
N PRO A 307 -1.91 -12.05 -24.46
CA PRO A 307 -1.72 -13.09 -25.47
C PRO A 307 -2.30 -12.70 -26.83
N VAL A 308 -3.36 -11.88 -26.87
CA VAL A 308 -3.97 -11.37 -28.10
C VAL A 308 -3.04 -10.38 -28.79
N LEU A 309 -2.46 -9.45 -28.03
CA LEU A 309 -1.53 -8.46 -28.55
C LEU A 309 -0.23 -9.10 -29.07
N ARG A 310 0.24 -10.19 -28.43
CA ARG A 310 1.37 -11.00 -28.94
C ARG A 310 1.04 -11.66 -30.28
N LEU A 311 -0.14 -12.27 -30.40
CA LEU A 311 -0.56 -12.90 -31.65
C LEU A 311 -0.72 -11.86 -32.77
N ALA A 312 -1.26 -10.68 -32.45
CA ALA A 312 -1.35 -9.55 -33.37
C ALA A 312 0.03 -9.04 -33.81
N ALA A 313 0.99 -8.91 -32.88
CA ALA A 313 2.36 -8.50 -33.21
C ALA A 313 3.09 -9.55 -34.06
N MET A 314 2.95 -10.84 -33.74
CA MET A 314 3.56 -11.93 -34.52
C MET A 314 2.97 -12.03 -35.93
N THR A 315 1.65 -11.87 -36.08
CA THR A 315 0.99 -11.88 -37.39
C THR A 315 1.38 -10.66 -38.22
N ALA A 316 1.52 -9.48 -37.62
CA ALA A 316 2.02 -8.28 -38.30
C ALA A 316 3.46 -8.46 -38.80
N VAL A 317 4.36 -9.02 -37.98
CA VAL A 317 5.75 -9.32 -38.38
C VAL A 317 5.79 -10.35 -39.52
N ALA A 318 4.97 -11.39 -39.45
CA ALA A 318 4.87 -12.41 -40.51
C ALA A 318 4.38 -11.82 -41.85
N LEU A 319 3.40 -10.91 -41.80
CA LEU A 319 2.88 -10.20 -42.98
C LEU A 319 3.96 -9.30 -43.61
N VAL A 320 4.70 -8.55 -42.80
CA VAL A 320 5.80 -7.70 -43.28
C VAL A 320 6.92 -8.53 -43.92
N ALA A 321 7.29 -9.66 -43.29
CA ALA A 321 8.29 -10.58 -43.84
C ALA A 321 7.83 -11.21 -45.16
N ALA A 322 6.56 -11.60 -45.27
CA ALA A 322 5.98 -12.15 -46.50
C ALA A 322 5.98 -11.12 -47.65
N VAL A 323 5.59 -9.87 -47.36
CA VAL A 323 5.64 -8.77 -48.34
C VAL A 323 7.06 -8.50 -48.80
N ALA A 324 8.03 -8.46 -47.88
CA ALA A 324 9.44 -8.28 -48.20
C ALA A 324 9.98 -9.41 -49.11
N LEU A 325 9.63 -10.67 -48.81
CA LEU A 325 9.98 -11.84 -49.63
C LEU A 325 9.39 -11.76 -51.05
N VAL A 326 8.13 -11.34 -51.18
CA VAL A 326 7.48 -11.15 -52.49
C VAL A 326 8.15 -10.03 -53.28
N LEU A 327 8.53 -8.93 -52.63
CA LEU A 327 9.23 -7.82 -53.28
C LEU A 327 10.65 -8.21 -53.74
N VAL A 328 11.38 -8.98 -52.93
CA VAL A 328 12.69 -9.54 -53.30
C VAL A 328 12.55 -10.51 -54.47
N TRP A 329 11.60 -11.44 -54.41
CA TRP A 329 11.35 -12.40 -55.49
C TRP A 329 10.95 -11.73 -56.81
N ARG A 330 10.11 -10.69 -56.75
CA ARG A 330 9.74 -9.86 -57.93
C ARG A 330 10.94 -9.11 -58.50
N ARG A 331 11.88 -8.65 -57.67
CA ARG A 331 13.14 -8.03 -58.13
C ARG A 331 14.07 -9.05 -58.78
N MET A 332 14.13 -10.29 -58.30
CA MET A 332 14.94 -11.35 -58.88
C MET A 332 14.38 -11.88 -60.21
N LYS A 333 13.06 -11.77 -60.44
CA LYS A 333 12.40 -12.18 -61.69
C LYS A 333 12.36 -11.12 -62.79
N LYS A 334 12.84 -9.89 -62.58
CA LYS A 334 12.98 -8.93 -63.67
C LYS A 334 14.04 -9.45 -64.66
N PRO A 335 13.69 -9.74 -65.93
CA PRO A 335 14.69 -10.13 -66.91
C PRO A 335 15.67 -8.98 -67.09
N ARG A 336 16.97 -9.28 -67.14
CA ARG A 336 17.95 -8.35 -67.71
C ARG A 336 17.58 -8.15 -69.17
N GLY A 337 16.79 -7.12 -69.46
CA GLY A 337 16.47 -6.70 -70.81
C GLY A 337 17.77 -6.42 -71.55
N GLY A 338 18.01 -7.19 -72.61
CA GLY A 338 19.19 -7.08 -73.44
C GLY A 338 19.27 -5.70 -74.10
N SER A 339 20.46 -5.13 -74.08
CA SER A 339 20.89 -4.12 -75.06
C SER A 339 21.30 -4.86 -76.33
N GLY A 340 20.50 -4.75 -77.38
CA GLY A 340 20.88 -5.09 -78.74
C GLY A 340 21.22 -3.82 -79.54
N GLY A 341 22.25 -3.92 -80.39
CA GLY A 341 22.63 -3.01 -81.50
C GLY A 341 23.31 -1.72 -81.05
N THR A 342 24.48 -1.33 -81.56
CA THR A 342 25.17 -1.58 -82.85
C THR A 342 26.67 -1.61 -82.65
#